data_AF-A0A1J5FBQ1-F1
#
_entry.id   AF-A0A1J5FBQ1-F1
#
_cell.length_a   1.000
_cell.length_b   1.000
_cell.length_c   1.000
_cell.angle_alpha   90.00
_cell.angle_beta   90.00
_cell.angle_gamma   90.00
#
_symmetry.space_group_name_H-M   'P 1'
#
loop_
_entity.id
_entity.type
_entity.pdbx_description
1 polymer ?
#
loop_
_entity_poly.entity_id
_entity_poly.type
_entity_poly.pdbx_seq_one_letter_code
_entity_poly.pdbx_strand_id
1 'polypeptide(L)'
;MHVKNTHTVGYLQMDVKYLTPELTGLPWTCFEYAVIDIYSRYKEVVILNHLDEDGAIASLLEIIPKLPFKSLFLQTDNGLEFQTRFRTFVKGLGMEYHYIHKRTPNENAVIERSFRTDQDEFLYRLEMPPQNYDELRIWFANWIREYNYERPHLGINLQTPYEVVANVMSD
;
A
#
# COMPACT_ATOMS: atom_id res chain seq x y z
N MET A 1 12.93 -7.65 -1.99
CA MET A 1 13.79 -6.45 -1.91
C MET A 1 13.74 -5.90 -0.50
N HIS A 2 14.89 -5.56 0.07
CA HIS A 2 14.97 -4.95 1.40
C HIS A 2 15.21 -3.44 1.28
N VAL A 3 14.80 -2.69 2.31
CA VAL A 3 15.06 -1.24 2.43
C VAL A 3 16.52 -0.90 2.15
N LYS A 4 17.46 -1.64 2.75
CA LYS A 4 18.92 -1.41 2.59
C LYS A 4 19.45 -1.55 1.15
N ASN A 5 18.70 -2.23 0.27
CA ASN A 5 19.08 -2.49 -1.12
C ASN A 5 18.29 -1.60 -2.09
N THR A 6 17.47 -0.68 -1.58
CA THR A 6 16.63 0.20 -2.38
C THR A 6 17.17 1.62 -2.21
N HIS A 7 17.67 2.21 -3.29
CA HIS A 7 18.35 3.51 -3.27
C HIS A 7 17.63 4.59 -4.09
N THR A 8 16.48 4.24 -4.68
CA THR A 8 15.63 5.15 -5.46
C THR A 8 14.18 4.66 -5.38
N VAL A 9 13.25 5.49 -5.86
CA VAL A 9 11.81 5.18 -5.94
C VAL A 9 11.49 4.15 -7.03
N GLY A 10 10.31 3.54 -6.96
CA GLY A 10 9.81 2.60 -7.95
C GLY A 10 9.99 1.13 -7.57
N TYR A 11 10.41 0.85 -6.34
CA TYR A 11 10.51 -0.50 -5.79
C TYR A 11 9.40 -0.68 -4.76
N LEU A 12 8.38 -1.43 -5.14
CA LEU A 12 7.10 -1.46 -4.45
C LEU A 12 6.91 -2.76 -3.67
N GLN A 13 6.27 -2.65 -2.51
CA GLN A 13 5.61 -3.75 -1.80
C GLN A 13 4.11 -3.63 -2.00
N MET A 14 3.44 -4.76 -2.23
CA MET A 14 1.99 -4.84 -2.20
C MET A 14 1.55 -5.98 -1.28
N ASP A 15 0.49 -5.72 -0.54
CA ASP A 15 -0.09 -6.62 0.44
C ASP A 15 -1.55 -6.22 0.69
N VAL A 16 -2.32 -7.10 1.33
CA VAL A 16 -3.72 -6.87 1.65
C VAL A 16 -3.96 -7.00 3.15
N LYS A 17 -4.61 -5.98 3.73
CA LYS A 17 -5.02 -5.99 5.13
C LYS A 17 -6.53 -6.13 5.27
N TYR A 18 -6.94 -6.99 6.21
CA TYR A 18 -8.33 -7.16 6.58
C TYR A 18 -8.80 -5.97 7.42
N LEU A 19 -9.86 -5.32 6.97
CA LEU A 19 -10.56 -4.27 7.70
C LEU A 19 -11.86 -4.88 8.24
N THR A 20 -11.80 -5.39 9.47
CA THR A 20 -12.94 -6.11 10.07
C THR A 20 -14.07 -5.15 10.49
N PRO A 21 -15.28 -5.66 10.75
CA PRO A 21 -16.36 -4.88 11.34
C PRO A 21 -15.97 -4.14 12.62
N GLU A 22 -15.10 -4.74 13.45
CA GLU A 22 -14.62 -4.10 14.68
C GLU A 22 -13.69 -2.92 14.42
N LEU A 23 -12.96 -2.93 13.31
CA LEU A 23 -12.06 -1.83 12.91
C LEU A 23 -12.81 -0.70 12.21
N THR A 24 -13.79 -1.04 11.37
CA THR A 24 -14.44 -0.06 10.48
C THR A 24 -15.81 0.38 10.98
N GLY A 25 -16.49 -0.44 11.78
CA GLY A 25 -17.90 -0.26 12.13
C GLY A 25 -18.90 -0.65 11.03
N LEU A 26 -18.42 -1.08 9.85
CA LEU A 26 -19.27 -1.62 8.79
C LEU A 26 -19.74 -3.05 9.13
N PRO A 27 -20.89 -3.53 8.61
CA PRO A 27 -21.41 -4.84 8.97
C PRO A 27 -20.70 -6.01 8.26
N TRP A 28 -19.69 -5.74 7.42
CA TRP A 28 -18.88 -6.75 6.74
C TRP A 28 -17.40 -6.36 6.72
N THR A 29 -16.54 -7.36 6.53
CA THR A 29 -15.10 -7.16 6.34
C THR A 29 -14.84 -6.54 4.97
N CYS A 30 -14.02 -5.49 4.95
CA CYS A 30 -13.43 -4.93 3.74
C CYS A 30 -11.94 -5.29 3.67
N PHE A 31 -11.30 -5.02 2.54
CA PHE A 31 -9.90 -5.36 2.29
C PHE A 31 -9.14 -4.12 1.81
N GLU A 32 -8.12 -3.74 2.56
CA GLU A 32 -7.18 -2.67 2.21
C GLU A 32 -6.08 -3.24 1.32
N TYR A 33 -6.20 -3.02 0.01
CA TYR A 33 -5.14 -3.30 -0.93
C TYR A 33 -4.18 -2.11 -0.97
N ALA A 34 -2.96 -2.30 -0.47
CA ALA A 34 -1.98 -1.24 -0.39
C ALA A 34 -0.77 -1.53 -1.27
N VAL A 35 -0.22 -0.47 -1.87
CA VAL A 35 1.08 -0.50 -2.55
C VAL A 35 1.92 0.61 -1.95
N ILE A 36 3.11 0.26 -1.45
CA ILE A 36 4.04 1.19 -0.82
C ILE A 36 5.42 1.12 -1.47
N ASP A 37 6.03 2.28 -1.71
CA ASP A 37 7.42 2.37 -2.15
C ASP A 37 8.39 2.16 -0.98
N ILE A 38 9.32 1.21 -1.17
CA ILE A 38 10.28 0.75 -0.16
C ILE A 38 11.33 1.83 0.15
N TYR A 39 11.52 2.83 -0.68
CA TYR A 39 12.48 3.91 -0.43
C TYR A 39 11.82 5.10 0.26
N SER A 40 10.83 5.69 -0.39
CA SER A 40 10.15 6.93 0.02
C SER A 40 9.05 6.73 1.04
N ARG A 41 8.57 5.50 1.26
CA ARG A 41 7.33 5.21 2.01
C ARG A 41 6.06 5.74 1.32
N TYR A 42 6.13 6.28 0.11
CA TYR A 42 4.95 6.77 -0.58
C TYR A 42 3.98 5.61 -0.82
N LYS A 43 2.73 5.76 -0.38
CA LYS A 43 1.75 4.68 -0.40
C LYS A 43 0.46 5.12 -1.08
N GLU A 44 -0.14 4.22 -1.83
CA GLU A 44 -1.51 4.35 -2.33
C GLU A 44 -2.32 3.11 -1.94
N VAL A 45 -3.62 3.31 -1.76
CA VAL A 45 -4.51 2.29 -1.22
C VAL A 45 -5.84 2.28 -1.96
N VAL A 46 -6.41 1.08 -2.12
CA VAL A 46 -7.80 0.88 -2.55
C VAL A 46 -8.47 -0.07 -1.57
N ILE A 47 -9.65 0.31 -1.07
CA ILE A 47 -10.47 -0.57 -0.26
C ILE A 47 -11.43 -1.33 -1.18
N LEU A 48 -11.48 -2.65 -1.11
CA LEU A 48 -12.39 -3.52 -1.86
C LEU A 48 -13.19 -4.44 -0.93
N ASN A 49 -14.28 -5.04 -1.43
CA ASN A 49 -15.13 -5.98 -0.66
C ASN A 49 -14.83 -7.47 -0.94
N HIS A 50 -13.86 -7.74 -1.82
CA HIS A 50 -13.46 -9.10 -2.19
C HIS A 50 -11.95 -9.26 -2.03
N LEU A 51 -11.54 -10.47 -1.63
CA LEU A 51 -10.14 -10.88 -1.54
C LEU A 51 -9.86 -11.97 -2.58
N ASP A 52 -9.42 -11.56 -3.75
CA ASP A 52 -9.07 -12.45 -4.85
C ASP A 52 -8.06 -11.79 -5.81
N GLU A 53 -7.62 -12.55 -6.82
CA GLU A 53 -6.69 -12.06 -7.85
C GLU A 53 -7.31 -10.94 -8.70
N ASP A 54 -8.64 -10.86 -8.87
CA ASP A 54 -9.28 -9.79 -9.66
C ASP A 54 -9.25 -8.46 -8.87
N GLY A 55 -9.48 -8.50 -7.56
CA GLY A 55 -9.31 -7.37 -6.67
C GLY A 55 -7.86 -6.88 -6.59
N ALA A 56 -6.89 -7.81 -6.58
CA ALA A 56 -5.48 -7.45 -6.64
C ALA A 56 -5.11 -6.75 -7.96
N ILE A 57 -5.59 -7.25 -9.10
CA ILE A 57 -5.37 -6.60 -10.40
C ILE A 57 -6.07 -5.24 -10.48
N ALA A 58 -7.32 -5.16 -10.03
CA ALA A 58 -8.11 -3.93 -10.07
C ALA A 58 -7.51 -2.83 -9.19
N SER A 59 -7.07 -3.17 -7.98
CA SER A 59 -6.38 -2.22 -7.09
C SER A 59 -5.08 -1.71 -7.72
N LEU A 60 -4.29 -2.60 -8.33
CA LEU A 60 -3.05 -2.19 -9.00
C LEU A 60 -3.31 -1.29 -10.22
N LEU A 61 -4.35 -1.57 -11.02
CA LEU A 61 -4.78 -0.72 -12.13
C LEU A 61 -5.17 0.69 -11.68
N GLU A 62 -5.78 0.81 -10.49
CA GLU A 62 -6.17 2.09 -9.92
C GLU A 62 -4.96 2.82 -9.29
N ILE A 63 -4.07 2.10 -8.64
CA ILE A 63 -2.95 2.67 -7.87
C ILE A 63 -1.80 3.14 -8.77
N ILE A 64 -1.35 2.32 -9.72
CA ILE A 64 -0.15 2.61 -10.51
C ILE A 64 -0.21 3.99 -11.19
N PRO A 65 -1.34 4.42 -11.82
CA PRO A 65 -1.44 5.75 -12.42
C PRO A 65 -1.35 6.92 -11.43
N LYS A 66 -1.60 6.70 -10.14
CA LYS A 66 -1.53 7.73 -9.09
C LYS A 66 -0.12 7.94 -8.57
N LEU A 67 0.79 6.98 -8.80
CA LEU A 67 2.15 7.08 -8.29
C LEU A 67 2.94 8.18 -9.03
N PRO A 68 3.65 9.06 -8.29
CA PRO A 68 4.40 10.18 -8.87
C PRO A 68 5.73 9.77 -9.55
N PHE A 69 5.99 8.47 -9.69
CA PHE A 69 7.23 7.91 -10.23
C PHE A 69 6.93 6.62 -10.99
N LYS A 70 7.88 6.20 -11.84
CA LYS A 70 7.77 4.95 -12.59
C LYS A 70 7.93 3.75 -11.66
N SER A 71 6.96 2.84 -11.69
CA SER A 71 7.07 1.54 -11.02
C SER A 71 8.01 0.63 -11.82
N LEU A 72 9.03 0.09 -11.15
CA LEU A 72 10.06 -0.76 -11.75
C LEU A 72 9.95 -2.20 -11.26
N PHE A 73 9.58 -2.36 -10.00
CA PHE A 73 9.61 -3.63 -9.29
C PHE A 73 8.42 -3.72 -8.34
N LEU A 74 7.81 -4.90 -8.26
CA LEU A 74 6.78 -5.22 -7.28
C LEU A 74 7.13 -6.52 -6.56
N GLN A 75 6.96 -6.52 -5.24
CA GLN A 75 6.97 -7.74 -4.44
C GLN A 75 5.70 -7.89 -3.63
N THR A 76 5.31 -9.15 -3.43
CA THR A 76 4.18 -9.55 -2.60
C THR A 76 4.55 -10.79 -1.80
N ASP A 77 3.68 -11.17 -0.86
CA ASP A 77 3.72 -12.51 -0.30
C ASP A 77 3.22 -13.59 -1.31
N ASN A 78 3.15 -14.84 -0.86
CA ASN A 78 2.62 -15.94 -1.67
C ASN A 78 1.10 -16.14 -1.49
N GLY A 79 0.35 -15.08 -1.16
CA GLY A 79 -1.09 -15.06 -1.00
C GLY A 79 -1.85 -15.53 -2.25
N LEU A 80 -3.08 -16.01 -2.08
CA LEU A 80 -3.88 -16.56 -3.18
C LEU A 80 -4.28 -15.48 -4.21
N GLU A 81 -4.35 -14.24 -3.78
CA GLU A 81 -4.61 -13.04 -4.57
C GLU A 81 -3.42 -12.61 -5.44
N PHE A 82 -2.22 -13.16 -5.21
CA PHE A 82 -0.99 -12.79 -5.89
C PHE A 82 -0.41 -13.90 -6.77
N GLN A 83 -1.24 -14.84 -7.23
CA GLN A 83 -0.81 -16.02 -7.96
C GLN A 83 -0.52 -15.71 -9.45
N THR A 84 -0.58 -16.74 -10.30
CA THR A 84 -0.06 -16.70 -11.68
C THR A 84 -0.70 -15.61 -12.54
N ARG A 85 -2.00 -15.34 -12.40
CA ARG A 85 -2.69 -14.34 -13.23
C ARG A 85 -2.24 -12.94 -12.83
N PHE A 86 -2.23 -12.66 -11.53
CA PHE A 86 -1.69 -11.41 -10.99
C PHE A 86 -0.23 -11.18 -11.42
N ARG A 87 0.64 -12.18 -11.24
CA ARG A 87 2.05 -12.10 -11.67
C ARG A 87 2.21 -11.82 -13.16
N THR A 88 1.39 -12.44 -14.01
CA THR A 88 1.42 -12.24 -15.46
C THR A 88 1.01 -10.81 -15.81
N PHE A 89 -0.03 -10.30 -15.15
CA PHE A 89 -0.48 -8.93 -15.29
C PHE A 89 0.61 -7.91 -14.92
N VAL A 90 1.25 -8.07 -13.76
CA VAL A 90 2.35 -7.19 -13.30
C VAL A 90 3.50 -7.16 -14.31
N LYS A 91 3.91 -8.32 -14.83
CA LYS A 91 4.94 -8.40 -15.88
C LYS A 91 4.49 -7.72 -17.17
N GLY A 92 3.21 -7.80 -17.52
CA GLY A 92 2.62 -7.10 -18.64
C GLY A 92 2.67 -5.57 -18.52
N LEU A 93 2.68 -5.05 -17.30
CA LEU A 93 2.92 -3.63 -17.01
C LEU A 93 4.41 -3.22 -17.11
N GLY A 94 5.30 -4.16 -17.43
CA GLY A 94 6.74 -3.90 -17.57
C GLY A 94 7.51 -3.84 -16.24
N MET A 95 6.91 -4.30 -15.14
CA MET A 95 7.57 -4.39 -13.84
C MET A 95 8.23 -5.76 -13.64
N GLU A 96 9.37 -5.77 -12.96
CA GLU A 96 9.90 -6.99 -12.34
C GLU A 96 8.99 -7.43 -11.19
N TYR A 97 8.86 -8.74 -10.97
CA TYR A 97 7.98 -9.29 -9.94
C TYR A 97 8.64 -10.42 -9.15
N HIS A 98 8.70 -10.28 -7.82
CA HIS A 98 9.18 -11.32 -6.91
C HIS A 98 8.19 -11.64 -5.79
N TYR A 99 8.08 -12.93 -5.47
CA TYR A 99 7.53 -13.34 -4.18
C TYR A 99 8.58 -13.14 -3.09
N ILE A 100 8.17 -12.71 -1.90
CA ILE A 100 9.04 -12.75 -0.73
C ILE A 100 9.38 -14.20 -0.36
N HIS A 101 10.55 -14.36 0.23
CA HIS A 101 11.02 -15.65 0.70
C HIS A 101 10.23 -16.10 1.93
N LYS A 102 9.92 -17.40 2.00
CA LYS A 102 9.30 -17.99 3.19
C LYS A 102 10.18 -17.73 4.41
N ARG A 103 9.56 -17.24 5.49
CA ARG A 103 10.21 -16.95 6.79
C ARG A 103 11.21 -15.79 6.73
N THR A 104 10.99 -14.81 5.86
CA THR A 104 11.80 -13.58 5.81
C THR A 104 10.93 -12.35 6.11
N PRO A 105 10.51 -12.15 7.38
CA PRO A 105 9.59 -11.07 7.75
C PRO A 105 10.12 -9.67 7.39
N ASN A 106 11.45 -9.52 7.36
CA ASN A 106 12.09 -8.25 6.99
C ASN A 106 11.90 -7.84 5.52
N GLU A 107 11.46 -8.75 4.64
CA GLU A 107 11.18 -8.39 3.25
C GLU A 107 9.88 -7.60 3.11
N ASN A 108 8.89 -7.78 4.00
CA ASN A 108 7.59 -7.09 3.93
C ASN A 108 7.36 -6.09 5.08
N ALA A 109 8.38 -5.83 5.90
CA ALA A 109 8.24 -5.03 7.11
C ALA A 109 7.80 -3.57 6.88
N VAL A 110 8.00 -3.01 5.68
CA VAL A 110 7.61 -1.63 5.38
C VAL A 110 6.09 -1.53 5.25
N ILE A 111 5.47 -2.38 4.42
CA ILE A 111 4.02 -2.39 4.27
C ILE A 111 3.31 -2.86 5.55
N GLU A 112 3.83 -3.88 6.24
CA GLU A 112 3.28 -4.35 7.52
C GLU A 112 3.27 -3.22 8.58
N ARG A 113 4.32 -2.40 8.62
CA ARG A 113 4.37 -1.23 9.50
C ARG A 113 3.41 -0.13 9.05
N SER A 114 3.22 0.03 7.74
CA SER A 114 2.26 1.01 7.21
C SER A 114 0.84 0.67 7.64
N PHE A 115 0.41 -0.60 7.55
CA PHE A 115 -0.92 -1.03 8.02
C PHE A 115 -1.16 -0.77 9.49
N ARG A 116 -0.12 -0.93 10.33
CA ARG A 116 -0.23 -0.57 11.75
C ARG A 116 -0.45 0.94 11.93
N THR A 117 0.16 1.75 11.07
CA THR A 117 -0.04 3.21 11.08
C THR A 117 -1.48 3.56 10.70
N ASP A 118 -2.04 2.95 9.65
CA ASP A 118 -3.44 3.18 9.27
C ASP A 118 -4.40 2.74 10.39
N GLN A 119 -4.09 1.61 11.04
CA GLN A 119 -4.89 1.12 12.15
C GLN A 119 -4.85 2.06 13.37
N ASP A 120 -3.65 2.43 13.82
CA ASP A 120 -3.46 3.18 15.07
C ASP A 120 -3.78 4.68 14.94
N GLU A 121 -3.55 5.26 13.76
CA GLU A 121 -3.66 6.70 13.55
C GLU A 121 -4.91 7.11 12.78
N PHE A 122 -5.53 6.20 12.03
CA PHE A 122 -6.78 6.48 11.31
C PHE A 122 -7.96 5.66 11.85
N LEU A 123 -7.95 4.33 11.70
CA LEU A 123 -9.12 3.49 12.01
C LEU A 123 -9.55 3.59 13.48
N TYR A 124 -8.61 3.50 14.42
CA TYR A 124 -8.90 3.65 15.85
C TYR A 124 -9.27 5.06 16.28
N ARG A 125 -9.08 6.06 15.41
CA ARG A 125 -9.40 7.46 15.69
C ARG A 125 -10.69 7.93 15.03
N LEU A 126 -11.40 7.04 14.32
CA LEU A 126 -12.71 7.36 13.78
C LEU A 126 -13.67 7.70 14.93
N GLU A 127 -14.20 8.91 14.93
CA GLU A 127 -15.15 9.38 15.94
C GLU A 127 -16.52 8.69 15.80
N MET A 128 -16.84 8.26 14.58
CA MET A 128 -18.06 7.55 14.26
C MET A 128 -17.82 6.57 13.11
N PRO A 129 -18.60 5.48 13.03
CA PRO A 129 -18.51 4.56 11.90
C PRO A 129 -19.00 5.25 10.61
N PRO A 130 -18.42 4.91 9.45
CA PRO A 130 -18.93 5.35 8.17
C PRO A 130 -20.31 4.74 7.93
N GLN A 131 -21.21 5.50 7.31
CA GLN A 131 -22.57 5.09 6.97
C GLN A 131 -22.58 3.97 5.93
N ASN A 132 -21.59 3.94 5.06
CA ASN A 132 -21.46 2.96 4.00
C ASN A 132 -20.00 2.82 3.54
N TYR A 133 -19.79 1.85 2.66
CA TYR A 133 -18.49 1.52 2.10
C TYR A 133 -17.85 2.67 1.30
N ASP A 134 -18.63 3.48 0.57
CA ASP A 134 -18.08 4.58 -0.22
C ASP A 134 -17.58 5.73 0.67
N GLU A 135 -18.26 5.99 1.79
CA GLU A 135 -17.79 6.97 2.78
C GLU A 135 -16.46 6.54 3.40
N LEU A 136 -16.30 5.27 3.77
CA LEU A 136 -15.02 4.74 4.24
C LEU A 136 -13.90 5.00 3.22
N ARG A 137 -14.16 4.76 1.92
CA ARG A 137 -13.17 5.00 0.85
C ARG A 137 -12.77 6.46 0.72
N ILE A 138 -13.73 7.38 0.84
CA ILE A 138 -13.45 8.83 0.80
C ILE A 138 -12.58 9.24 1.99
N TRP A 139 -12.91 8.78 3.19
CA TRP A 139 -12.13 9.08 4.39
C TRP A 139 -10.72 8.48 4.30
N PHE A 140 -10.60 7.25 3.81
CA PHE A 140 -9.30 6.61 3.61
C PHE A 140 -8.46 7.37 2.57
N ALA A 141 -9.06 7.85 1.48
CA ALA A 141 -8.34 8.66 0.48
C ALA A 141 -7.81 9.97 1.07
N ASN A 142 -8.59 10.64 1.94
CA ASN A 142 -8.12 11.82 2.66
C ASN A 142 -6.98 11.48 3.62
N TRP A 143 -7.08 10.37 4.35
CA TRP A 143 -6.01 9.88 5.19
C TRP A 143 -4.72 9.59 4.41
N ILE A 144 -4.79 8.95 3.26
CA ILE A 144 -3.61 8.68 2.41
C ILE A 144 -2.97 9.98 1.91
N ARG A 145 -3.78 11.00 1.61
CA ARG A 145 -3.26 12.33 1.29
C ARG A 145 -2.49 12.92 2.48
N GLU A 146 -3.05 12.91 3.68
CA GLU A 146 -2.36 13.38 4.89
C GLU A 146 -1.06 12.58 5.13
N TYR A 147 -1.13 11.24 5.03
CA TYR A 147 0.01 10.34 5.18
C TYR A 147 1.17 10.68 4.25
N ASN A 148 0.88 10.98 2.97
CA ASN A 148 1.88 11.22 1.94
C ASN A 148 2.42 12.66 1.92
N TYR A 149 1.61 13.64 2.30
CA TYR A 149 1.92 15.06 2.07
C TYR A 149 2.09 15.90 3.34
N GLU A 150 1.63 15.43 4.51
CA GLU A 150 1.59 16.23 5.73
C GLU A 150 2.25 15.52 6.92
N ARG A 151 2.08 14.20 7.02
CA ARG A 151 2.59 13.39 8.13
C ARG A 151 4.11 13.21 8.01
N PRO A 152 4.92 13.60 9.03
CA PRO A 152 6.36 13.32 9.05
C PRO A 152 6.64 11.86 9.45
N HIS A 153 7.66 11.24 8.85
CA HIS A 153 7.98 9.83 9.09
C HIS A 153 9.39 9.64 9.65
N LEU A 154 9.47 9.03 10.83
CA LEU A 154 10.75 8.69 11.48
C LEU A 154 11.65 7.81 10.60
N GLY A 155 11.06 6.92 9.80
CA GLY A 155 11.80 5.99 8.94
C GLY A 155 12.50 6.66 7.74
N ILE A 156 12.21 7.93 7.49
CA ILE A 156 12.76 8.75 6.40
C ILE A 156 13.10 10.16 6.90
N ASN A 157 13.78 10.23 8.06
CA ASN A 157 14.34 11.47 8.62
C ASN A 157 13.32 12.60 8.85
N LEU A 158 12.10 12.27 9.28
CA LEU A 158 11.00 13.21 9.51
C LEU A 158 10.50 13.93 8.27
N GLN A 159 10.88 13.47 7.07
CA GLN A 159 10.29 13.95 5.83
C GLN A 159 8.93 13.30 5.61
N THR A 160 8.10 13.96 4.81
CA THR A 160 6.91 13.33 4.23
C THR A 160 7.33 12.39 3.09
N PRO A 161 6.53 11.35 2.78
CA PRO A 161 6.83 10.49 1.65
C PRO A 161 6.96 11.24 0.33
N TYR A 162 6.12 12.26 0.12
CA TYR A 162 6.20 13.10 -1.06
C TYR A 162 7.48 13.93 -1.13
N GLU A 163 7.97 14.49 -0.02
CA GLU A 163 9.26 15.22 -0.01
C GLU A 163 10.42 14.31 -0.44
N VAL A 164 10.43 13.05 0.02
CA VAL A 164 11.48 12.09 -0.39
C VAL A 164 11.39 11.80 -1.88
N VAL A 165 10.18 11.59 -2.42
CA VAL A 165 9.98 11.44 -3.86
C VAL A 165 10.48 12.66 -4.62
N ALA A 166 10.06 13.86 -4.21
CA ALA A 166 10.40 15.11 -4.89
C ALA A 166 11.91 15.34 -4.95
N ASN A 167 12.64 15.02 -3.88
CA ASN A 167 14.10 15.12 -3.86
C ASN A 167 14.75 14.19 -4.89
N VAL A 168 14.34 12.92 -4.94
CA VAL A 168 14.88 11.94 -5.91
C VAL A 168 14.56 12.31 -7.35
N MET A 169 13.37 12.88 -7.60
CA MET A 169 12.91 13.24 -8.95
C MET A 169 13.46 14.59 -9.43
N SER A 170 14.08 15.38 -8.56
CA SER A 170 14.70 16.67 -8.89
C SER A 170 16.19 16.54 -9.24
N ASP A 171 16.79 15.38 -8.96
CA ASP A 171 18.17 15.01 -9.30
C ASP A 171 18.28 14.40 -10.72
#